data_AF-A0A380AWG7-F1
#
_entry.id   AF-A0A380AWG7-F1
#
_cell.length_a   1.000
_cell.length_b   1.000
_cell.length_c   1.000
_cell.angle_alpha   90.00
_cell.angle_beta   90.00
_cell.angle_gamma   90.00
#
_symmetry.space_group_name_H-M   'P 1'
#
loop_
_entity.id
_entity.type
_entity.pdbx_description
1 polymer ?
#
loop_
_entity_poly.entity_id
_entity_poly.type
_entity_poly.pdbx_seq_one_letter_code
_entity_poly.pdbx_strand_id
1 'polypeptide(L)'
;MKSMGLIAIRPKKKHYYPNSGDEQVYAPNLLKRQFNPTTYNTHWVGDITYIKSHQGWSYLACVLDLGTKEIVGYALSSQPNVALATAALNNALQRQRPS
;
A
#
# COMPACT_ATOMS: atom_id res chain seq x y z
N MET A 1 -15.87 0.31 20.45
CA MET A 1 -15.08 -0.94 20.42
C MET A 1 -14.81 -1.49 21.82
N LYS A 2 -14.01 -0.84 22.69
CA LYS A 2 -13.78 -1.32 24.07
C LYS A 2 -15.04 -1.38 24.95
N SER A 3 -15.90 -0.37 24.86
CA SER A 3 -17.17 -0.30 25.60
C SER A 3 -18.17 -1.39 25.22
N MET A 4 -18.00 -2.03 24.06
CA MET A 4 -18.87 -3.11 23.56
C MET A 4 -18.28 -4.50 23.79
N GLY A 5 -17.18 -4.61 24.56
CA GLY A 5 -16.50 -5.89 24.81
C GLY A 5 -15.86 -6.55 23.58
N LEU A 6 -15.77 -5.84 22.45
CA LEU A 6 -15.22 -6.39 21.22
C LEU A 6 -13.70 -6.55 21.32
N ILE A 7 -13.23 -7.77 21.09
CA ILE A 7 -11.81 -8.15 21.09
C ILE A 7 -11.36 -8.53 19.67
N ALA A 8 -10.17 -8.07 19.29
CA ALA A 8 -9.59 -8.37 17.98
C ALA A 8 -9.10 -9.83 17.94
N ILE A 9 -9.63 -10.61 17.01
CA ILE A 9 -9.09 -11.94 16.69
C ILE A 9 -7.88 -11.75 15.79
N ARG A 10 -6.72 -12.26 16.21
CA ARG A 10 -5.45 -12.13 15.46
C ARG A 10 -4.95 -13.50 14.98
N PRO A 11 -4.44 -13.61 13.74
CA PRO A 11 -3.81 -14.85 13.28
C PRO A 11 -2.65 -15.26 14.18
N LYS A 12 -2.60 -16.53 14.60
CA LYS A 12 -1.50 -17.06 15.43
C LYS A 12 -0.16 -17.14 14.66
N LYS A 13 -0.22 -17.43 13.35
CA LYS A 13 0.97 -17.54 12.49
C LYS A 13 1.22 -16.20 11.81
N LYS A 14 2.29 -15.53 12.21
CA LYS A 14 2.75 -14.29 11.56
C LYS A 14 3.43 -14.62 10.24
N HIS A 15 3.20 -13.77 9.24
CA HIS A 15 4.02 -13.76 8.04
C HIS A 15 5.41 -13.21 8.38
N TYR A 16 6.48 -13.82 7.87
CA TYR A 16 7.84 -13.37 8.09
C TYR A 16 8.19 -12.31 7.04
N TYR A 17 8.66 -11.15 7.51
CA TYR A 17 9.25 -10.14 6.63
C TYR A 17 10.76 -10.32 6.63
N PRO A 18 11.41 -10.37 5.45
CA PRO A 18 12.86 -10.20 5.38
C PRO A 18 13.25 -8.87 6.02
N ASN A 19 14.42 -8.80 6.63
CA ASN A 19 14.95 -7.53 7.15
C ASN A 19 15.01 -6.51 6.02
N SER A 20 14.33 -5.37 6.18
CA SER A 20 14.24 -4.30 5.18
C SER A 20 15.52 -3.49 5.04
N GLY A 21 16.53 -3.74 5.89
CA GLY A 21 17.75 -2.94 5.94
C GLY A 21 17.49 -1.53 6.51
N ASP A 22 18.48 -0.65 6.33
CA ASP A 22 18.40 0.74 6.80
C ASP A 22 17.52 1.59 5.87
N GLU A 23 16.77 2.51 6.48
CA GLU A 23 15.96 3.48 5.75
C GLU A 23 16.85 4.39 4.91
N GLN A 24 16.67 4.34 3.59
CA GLN A 24 17.38 5.20 2.66
C GLN A 24 16.67 6.56 2.59
N VAL A 25 17.27 7.60 3.19
CA VAL A 25 16.75 8.96 3.12
C VAL A 25 17.15 9.60 1.79
N TYR A 26 16.48 9.17 0.71
CA TYR A 26 16.75 9.68 -0.64
C TYR A 26 16.01 10.99 -0.94
N ALA A 27 14.92 11.30 -0.24
CA ALA A 27 14.10 12.48 -0.49
C ALA A 27 13.43 13.04 0.78
N PRO A 28 13.21 14.37 0.87
CA PRO A 28 12.48 14.96 1.98
C PRO A 28 11.01 14.53 1.99
N ASN A 29 10.46 14.27 3.18
CA ASN A 29 9.03 13.99 3.34
C ASN A 29 8.21 15.28 3.20
N LEU A 30 7.73 15.55 1.98
CA LEU A 30 6.89 16.72 1.69
C LEU A 30 5.45 16.56 2.21
N LEU A 31 4.95 15.33 2.34
CA LEU A 31 3.56 15.05 2.72
C LEU A 31 3.27 15.45 4.17
N LYS A 32 4.24 15.34 5.10
CA LYS A 32 4.11 15.77 6.51
C LYS A 32 2.81 15.31 7.20
N ARG A 33 2.37 14.07 6.92
CA ARG A 33 1.11 13.46 7.42
C ARG A 33 -0.18 14.19 7.02
N GLN A 34 -0.15 15.02 5.96
CA GLN A 34 -1.33 15.67 5.40
C GLN A 34 -2.11 14.70 4.50
N PHE A 35 -2.91 13.83 5.12
CA PHE A 35 -3.61 12.75 4.41
C PHE A 35 -4.99 13.13 3.86
N ASN A 36 -5.38 14.41 3.91
CA ASN A 36 -6.71 14.88 3.48
C ASN A 36 -6.62 16.07 2.52
N PRO A 37 -5.97 15.92 1.35
CA PRO A 37 -6.03 16.95 0.31
C PRO A 37 -7.47 17.08 -0.21
N THR A 38 -7.87 18.29 -0.59
CA THR A 38 -9.21 18.57 -1.14
C THR A 38 -9.31 18.27 -2.63
N THR A 39 -8.17 18.00 -3.29
CA THR A 39 -8.06 17.79 -4.74
C THR A 39 -7.50 16.40 -5.05
N TYR A 40 -8.14 15.71 -6.00
CA TYR A 40 -7.71 14.41 -6.50
C TYR A 40 -6.41 14.52 -7.32
N ASN A 41 -5.71 13.40 -7.48
CA ASN A 41 -4.48 13.23 -8.26
C ASN A 41 -3.32 14.17 -7.86
N THR A 42 -3.31 14.66 -6.62
CA THR A 42 -2.22 15.50 -6.09
C THR A 42 -1.25 14.74 -5.20
N HIS A 43 -1.77 13.80 -4.41
CA HIS A 43 -0.97 13.01 -3.47
C HIS A 43 -1.47 11.57 -3.49
N TRP A 44 -0.59 10.67 -3.87
CA TRP A 44 -0.83 9.23 -3.82
C TRP A 44 0.01 8.59 -2.73
N VAL A 45 -0.55 7.59 -2.08
CA VAL A 45 0.16 6.75 -1.11
C VAL A 45 0.12 5.30 -1.56
N GLY A 46 1.21 4.59 -1.35
CA GLY A 46 1.33 3.17 -1.68
C GLY A 46 1.44 2.32 -0.42
N ASP A 47 0.90 1.10 -0.48
CA ASP A 47 1.16 0.05 0.51
C ASP A 47 1.27 -1.32 -0.19
N ILE A 48 2.06 -2.22 0.41
CA ILE A 48 2.15 -3.61 -0.03
C ILE A 48 1.66 -4.51 1.10
N THR A 49 0.58 -5.23 0.83
CA THR A 49 0.03 -6.23 1.73
C THR A 49 0.18 -7.63 1.16
N TYR A 50 -0.12 -8.64 1.97
CA TYR A 50 -0.07 -10.04 1.57
C TYR A 50 -1.43 -10.71 1.77
N ILE A 51 -1.78 -11.59 0.84
CA ILE A 51 -3.05 -12.30 0.80
C ILE A 51 -2.74 -13.80 0.83
N LYS A 52 -3.35 -14.51 1.78
CA LYS A 52 -3.25 -15.98 1.85
C LYS A 52 -4.30 -16.60 0.93
N SER A 53 -3.89 -17.42 -0.02
CA SER A 53 -4.77 -18.24 -0.83
C SER A 53 -4.47 -19.74 -0.64
N HIS A 54 -5.26 -20.61 -1.28
CA HIS A 54 -4.99 -22.05 -1.33
C HIS A 54 -3.68 -22.39 -2.06
N GLN A 55 -3.19 -21.49 -2.91
CA GLN A 55 -1.97 -21.66 -3.70
C GLN A 55 -0.73 -21.09 -2.99
N GLY A 56 -0.91 -20.52 -1.78
CA GLY A 56 0.16 -19.88 -1.01
C GLY A 56 -0.07 -18.39 -0.81
N TRP A 57 1.01 -17.68 -0.49
CA TRP A 57 0.98 -16.23 -0.28
C TRP A 57 1.14 -15.48 -1.61
N SER A 58 0.34 -14.44 -1.79
CA SER A 58 0.50 -13.45 -2.85
C SER A 58 0.66 -12.07 -2.22
N TYR A 59 1.35 -11.18 -2.90
CA TYR A 59 1.55 -9.81 -2.47
C TYR A 59 0.74 -8.89 -3.38
N LEU A 60 -0.03 -8.00 -2.78
CA LEU A 60 -0.82 -6.99 -3.43
C LEU A 60 -0.20 -5.63 -3.12
N ALA A 61 0.26 -4.94 -4.15
CA ALA A 61 0.60 -3.53 -4.05
C ALA A 61 -0.59 -2.69 -4.49
N CYS A 62 -0.94 -1.68 -3.70
CA CYS A 62 -2.01 -0.74 -3.99
C CYS A 62 -1.47 0.70 -3.97
N VAL A 63 -2.00 1.52 -4.87
CA VAL A 63 -1.81 2.98 -4.90
C VAL A 63 -3.17 3.61 -4.62
N LEU A 64 -3.26 4.37 -3.53
CA LEU A 64 -4.45 5.07 -3.09
C LEU A 64 -4.30 6.56 -3.34
N ASP A 65 -5.33 7.17 -3.91
CA ASP A 65 -5.44 8.62 -4.01
C ASP A 65 -5.94 9.21 -2.68
N LEU A 66 -5.19 10.13 -2.09
CA LEU A 66 -5.56 10.68 -0.78
C LEU A 66 -6.78 11.62 -0.84
N GLY A 67 -7.09 12.21 -1.99
CA GLY A 67 -8.25 13.08 -2.18
C GLY A 67 -9.53 12.28 -2.37
N THR A 68 -9.54 11.30 -3.28
CA THR A 68 -10.75 10.50 -3.57
C THR A 68 -10.92 9.30 -2.64
N LYS A 69 -9.84 8.85 -1.99
CA LYS A 69 -9.75 7.59 -1.22
C LYS A 69 -9.92 6.33 -2.07
N GLU A 70 -9.81 6.45 -3.39
CA GLU A 70 -9.92 5.31 -4.30
C GLU A 70 -8.57 4.62 -4.55
N ILE A 71 -8.61 3.32 -4.83
CA ILE A 71 -7.45 2.58 -5.33
C ILE A 71 -7.28 2.86 -6.83
N VAL A 72 -6.37 3.77 -7.14
CA VAL A 72 -6.10 4.25 -8.49
C VAL A 72 -5.13 3.36 -9.26
N GLY A 73 -4.35 2.51 -8.59
CA GLY A 73 -3.53 1.48 -9.21
C GLY A 73 -3.27 0.30 -8.31
N TYR A 74 -3.04 -0.87 -8.90
CA TYR A 74 -2.70 -2.08 -8.16
C TYR A 74 -1.91 -3.09 -9.01
N ALA A 75 -1.22 -4.00 -8.34
CA ALA A 75 -0.57 -5.15 -8.96
C ALA A 75 -0.48 -6.33 -7.98
N LEU A 76 -0.43 -7.56 -8.51
CA LEU A 76 -0.28 -8.80 -7.75
C LEU A 76 1.02 -9.52 -8.16
N SER A 77 1.71 -10.12 -7.19
CA SER A 77 2.93 -10.90 -7.43
C SER A 77 3.11 -12.00 -6.37
N SER A 78 3.95 -12.99 -6.66
CA SER A 78 4.42 -13.95 -5.66
C SER A 78 5.55 -13.39 -4.76
N GLN A 79 6.08 -12.20 -5.05
CA GLN A 79 7.20 -11.59 -4.33
C GLN A 79 6.99 -10.10 -4.03
N PRO A 80 7.38 -9.60 -2.84
CA PRO A 80 7.30 -8.19 -2.47
C PRO A 80 8.56 -7.44 -2.90
N ASN A 81 8.71 -7.20 -4.20
CA ASN A 81 9.91 -6.59 -4.78
C ASN A 81 9.61 -5.26 -5.49
N VAL A 82 10.67 -4.59 -5.94
CA VAL A 82 10.57 -3.32 -6.67
C VAL A 82 9.69 -3.44 -7.91
N ALA A 83 9.75 -4.58 -8.62
CA ALA A 83 8.93 -4.80 -9.81
C ALA A 83 7.43 -4.77 -9.50
N LEU A 84 6.99 -5.33 -8.36
CA LEU A 84 5.60 -5.25 -7.90
C LEU A 84 5.19 -3.79 -7.62
N ALA A 85 6.00 -3.03 -6.90
CA ALA A 85 5.72 -1.62 -6.58
C ALA A 85 5.63 -0.76 -7.87
N THR A 86 6.60 -0.93 -8.77
CA THR A 86 6.65 -0.24 -10.07
C THR A 86 5.45 -0.60 -10.94
N ALA A 87 5.02 -1.87 -10.96
CA ALA A 87 3.85 -2.29 -11.71
C ALA A 87 2.55 -1.62 -11.22
N ALA A 88 2.36 -1.52 -9.89
CA ALA A 88 1.20 -0.83 -9.32
C ALA A 88 1.21 0.67 -9.62
N LEU A 89 2.37 1.32 -9.55
CA LEU A 89 2.53 2.74 -9.90
C LEU A 89 2.27 2.99 -11.38
N ASN A 90 2.83 2.16 -12.28
CA ASN A 90 2.58 2.27 -13.72
C ASN A 90 1.10 2.06 -14.05
N ASN A 91 0.45 1.10 -13.39
CA ASN A 91 -1.00 0.92 -13.52
C ASN A 91 -1.77 2.18 -13.09
N ALA A 92 -1.38 2.83 -11.98
CA ALA A 92 -1.98 4.09 -11.56
C ALA A 92 -1.79 5.20 -12.60
N LEU A 93 -0.56 5.39 -13.11
CA LEU A 93 -0.22 6.41 -14.12
C LEU A 93 -0.89 6.18 -15.48
N GLN A 94 -1.26 4.95 -15.82
CA GLN A 94 -2.01 4.64 -17.04
C GLN A 94 -3.50 4.96 -16.87
N ARG A 95 -4.05 4.70 -15.68
CA ARG A 95 -5.47 4.91 -15.37
C ARG A 95 -5.79 6.36 -15.05
N GLN A 96 -4.86 7.03 -14.37
CA GLN A 96 -4.96 8.42 -13.96
C GLN A 96 -4.05 9.28 -14.82
N ARG A 97 -4.47 10.51 -15.12
CA ARG A 97 -3.62 11.53 -15.74
C ARG A 97 -3.34 12.62 -14.70
N PRO A 98 -2.46 12.36 -13.71
CA PRO A 98 -2.07 13.39 -12.76
C PRO A 98 -1.39 14.53 -13.53
N SER A 99 -1.82 15.75 -13.22
CA SER A 99 -1.31 17.00 -13.82
C SER A 99 -0.01 17.44 -13.18
#